data_AF-A0A7X3A733-F1
#
_entry.id   AF-A0A7X3A733-F1
#
_cell.length_a   1.000
_cell.length_b   1.000
_cell.length_c   1.000
_cell.angle_alpha   90.00
_cell.angle_beta   90.00
_cell.angle_gamma   90.00
#
_symmetry.space_group_name_H-M   'P 1'
#
loop_
_entity.id
_entity.type
_entity.pdbx_description
1 polymer ?
#
loop_
_entity_poly.entity_id
_entity_poly.type
_entity_poly.pdbx_seq_one_letter_code
_entity_poly.pdbx_strand_id
1 'polypeptide(L)'
;MPSIIQPRKGFKLSTIISFVVIMSVVVAIVISTRVGYHAEKTSLYHNTLELNRISAVNLSNTAQSLVITMKKSLEVTADYFSDVPLSDETVLDQLDFFMGTSPYFNSLSIVDDGGVIVSTSPNNLGLIGTKLTSDAAQNALERKEPIISEPFQAVTKRVIILVSHPIFDSKGNYKGFVGGSVYLQQPNIFQNILGDQAANPSGSYYYVVDSSGKLIFHPNKERISESVSHNPIVQKLMEGKAGEQKLNNSEGVTFLAGYAPVPEVGWGIVSQTPEAYVASTARNVIKQMLILTTPFLLLLLAGSLWLSRKLAEPLNRLANYASRLSRGDDALTTLPTVVFWNYEANQLNNTVTLAFLKLRQKTAELSEEAQTDPLTGLLNRRTLDDITSLWHKQGLPFAVIMLDLDHFKAVNDEFGHQTGDEVLKTLAGILKAEQRELDYCFRYGGEEFTMLLPNTSEQQALELAERIRVRTANTKMPIGRSITLSLGIAVSPVDAKQPEQLFKLADQALYLAKHEGRNRAVSSSRFREAASAKE
;
A
#
# COMPACT_ATOMS: atom_id res chain seq x y z
N MET A 1 -42.67 -17.87 -11.13
CA MET A 1 -41.44 -17.32 -11.77
C MET A 1 -40.36 -17.22 -10.70
N PRO A 2 -39.27 -18.00 -10.74
CA PRO A 2 -38.14 -17.73 -9.87
C PRO A 2 -37.24 -16.70 -10.56
N SER A 3 -37.02 -15.56 -9.88
CA SER A 3 -36.11 -14.51 -10.33
C SER A 3 -34.68 -15.05 -10.37
N ILE A 4 -34.19 -15.34 -11.58
CA ILE A 4 -32.79 -15.67 -11.84
C ILE A 4 -31.97 -14.40 -11.58
N ILE A 5 -31.29 -14.35 -10.44
CA ILE A 5 -30.27 -13.33 -10.18
C ILE A 5 -29.19 -13.53 -11.25
N GLN A 6 -29.07 -12.57 -12.17
CA GLN A 6 -28.11 -12.57 -13.27
C GLN A 6 -26.65 -12.72 -12.80
N PRO A 7 -25.73 -13.25 -13.64
CA PRO A 7 -24.35 -13.45 -13.25
C PRO A 7 -23.65 -12.13 -12.89
N ARG A 8 -22.86 -12.21 -11.81
CA ARG A 8 -22.07 -11.16 -11.16
C ARG A 8 -21.38 -10.20 -12.15
N LYS A 9 -21.92 -8.98 -12.31
CA LYS A 9 -21.16 -7.82 -12.77
C LYS A 9 -20.58 -7.11 -11.55
N GLY A 10 -19.33 -7.41 -11.20
CA GLY A 10 -18.63 -6.78 -10.10
C GLY A 10 -17.18 -7.23 -10.01
N PHE A 11 -16.30 -6.36 -9.51
CA PHE A 11 -14.90 -6.70 -9.28
C PHE A 11 -14.78 -7.69 -8.12
N LYS A 12 -13.81 -8.62 -8.21
CA LYS A 12 -13.49 -9.51 -7.10
C LYS A 12 -13.09 -8.65 -5.89
N LEU A 13 -13.52 -9.04 -4.69
CA LEU A 13 -13.16 -8.36 -3.44
C LEU A 13 -11.65 -8.15 -3.32
N SER A 14 -10.86 -9.15 -3.72
CA SER A 14 -9.40 -9.07 -3.74
C SER A 14 -8.88 -7.93 -4.63
N THR A 15 -9.51 -7.69 -5.78
CA THR A 15 -9.13 -6.62 -6.71
C THR A 15 -9.43 -5.25 -6.11
N ILE A 16 -10.56 -5.09 -5.44
CA ILE A 16 -10.95 -3.83 -4.79
C ILE A 16 -9.99 -3.52 -3.63
N ILE A 17 -9.75 -4.49 -2.74
CA ILE A 17 -8.82 -4.31 -1.60
C ILE A 17 -7.43 -3.96 -2.09
N SER A 18 -6.91 -4.70 -3.07
CA SER A 18 -5.58 -4.44 -3.62
C SER A 18 -5.49 -3.07 -4.29
N PHE A 19 -6.52 -2.66 -5.03
CA PHE A 19 -6.57 -1.33 -5.65
C PHE A 19 -6.56 -0.21 -4.60
N VAL A 20 -7.39 -0.31 -3.56
CA VAL A 20 -7.44 0.68 -2.48
C VAL A 20 -6.09 0.78 -1.76
N VAL A 21 -5.45 -0.35 -1.44
CA VAL A 21 -4.15 -0.32 -0.76
C VAL A 21 -3.07 0.27 -1.67
N ILE A 22 -3.00 -0.15 -2.94
CA ILE A 22 -2.06 0.42 -3.92
C ILE A 22 -2.25 1.93 -4.02
N MET A 23 -3.49 2.39 -4.15
CA MET A 23 -3.81 3.82 -4.28
C MET A 23 -3.39 4.60 -3.04
N SER A 24 -3.76 4.13 -1.84
CA SER A 24 -3.40 4.78 -0.57
C SER A 24 -1.88 4.88 -0.39
N VAL A 25 -1.17 3.82 -0.75
CA VAL A 25 0.30 3.76 -0.68
C VAL A 25 0.94 4.74 -1.67
N VAL A 26 0.47 4.80 -2.92
CA VAL A 26 0.97 5.74 -3.93
C VAL A 26 0.73 7.19 -3.50
N VAL A 27 -0.47 7.50 -3.01
CA VAL A 27 -0.81 8.84 -2.53
C VAL A 27 0.08 9.23 -1.35
N ALA A 28 0.30 8.33 -0.39
CA ALA A 28 1.16 8.58 0.76
C ALA A 28 2.61 8.88 0.34
N ILE A 29 3.16 8.15 -0.64
CA ILE A 29 4.51 8.40 -1.17
C ILE A 29 4.60 9.77 -1.82
N VAL A 30 3.63 10.12 -2.67
CA VAL A 30 3.64 11.41 -3.38
C VAL A 30 3.60 12.56 -2.38
N ILE A 31 2.72 12.47 -1.37
CA ILE A 31 2.61 13.47 -0.31
C ILE A 31 3.92 13.55 0.48
N SER A 32 4.42 12.43 0.99
CA SER A 32 5.63 12.37 1.81
C SER A 32 6.85 12.89 1.05
N THR A 33 7.01 12.49 -0.21
CA THR A 33 8.12 12.93 -1.07
C THR A 33 8.05 14.42 -1.36
N ARG A 34 6.86 14.95 -1.65
CA ARG A 34 6.67 16.39 -1.94
C ARG A 34 6.92 17.24 -0.70
N VAL A 35 6.35 16.85 0.44
CA VAL A 35 6.54 17.52 1.73
C VAL A 35 8.01 17.46 2.15
N GLY A 36 8.63 16.28 2.06
CA GLY A 36 10.04 16.08 2.39
C GLY A 36 10.96 16.93 1.51
N TYR A 37 10.76 16.95 0.19
CA TYR A 37 11.56 17.79 -0.70
C TYR A 37 11.45 19.27 -0.36
N HIS A 38 10.23 19.75 -0.11
CA HIS A 38 10.01 21.17 0.17
C HIS A 38 10.58 21.56 1.53
N ALA A 39 10.40 20.73 2.56
CA ALA A 39 10.97 20.94 3.89
C ALA A 39 12.50 20.96 3.86
N GLU A 40 13.10 19.97 3.19
CA GLU A 40 14.56 19.85 3.08
C GLU A 40 15.17 21.01 2.29
N LYS A 41 14.57 21.38 1.15
CA LYS A 41 15.03 22.52 0.35
C LYS A 41 14.97 23.82 1.15
N THR A 42 13.87 24.07 1.87
CA THR A 42 13.72 25.28 2.69
C THR A 42 14.71 25.29 3.86
N SER A 43 14.91 24.15 4.51
CA SER A 43 15.90 23.99 5.59
C SER A 43 17.32 24.30 5.09
N LEU A 44 17.75 23.64 4.01
CA LEU A 44 19.07 23.86 3.42
C LEU A 44 19.24 25.30 2.92
N TYR A 45 18.19 25.92 2.39
CA TYR A 45 18.22 27.33 1.96
C TYR A 45 18.55 28.27 3.12
N HIS A 46 17.79 28.21 4.21
CA HIS A 46 18.01 29.09 5.37
C HIS A 46 19.32 28.78 6.08
N ASN A 47 19.66 27.50 6.25
CA ASN A 47 20.92 27.10 6.86
C ASN A 47 22.13 27.56 6.04
N THR A 48 22.04 27.51 4.71
CA THR A 48 23.13 27.99 3.83
C THR A 48 23.30 29.51 3.91
N LEU A 49 22.21 30.28 3.95
CA LEU A 49 22.29 31.73 4.14
C LEU A 49 22.96 32.09 5.46
N GLU A 50 22.50 31.49 6.56
CA GLU A 50 23.03 31.78 7.90
C GLU A 50 24.50 31.34 8.02
N LEU A 51 24.88 30.17 7.48
CA LEU A 51 26.28 29.72 7.45
C LEU A 51 27.15 30.68 6.63
N ASN A 52 26.67 31.16 5.49
CA ASN A 52 27.42 32.14 4.70
C ASN A 52 27.55 33.48 5.43
N ARG A 53 26.52 33.92 6.16
CA ARG A 53 26.56 35.12 7.00
C ARG A 53 27.59 34.98 8.12
N ILE A 54 27.54 33.87 8.86
CA ILE A 54 28.49 33.57 9.94
C ILE A 54 29.91 33.51 9.38
N SER A 55 30.14 32.82 8.26
CA SER A 55 31.46 32.78 7.63
C SER A 55 31.95 34.16 7.20
N ALA A 56 31.10 35.00 6.60
CA ALA A 56 31.48 36.36 6.21
C ALA A 56 31.83 37.23 7.42
N VAL A 57 31.06 37.15 8.51
CA VAL A 57 31.34 37.87 9.76
C VAL A 57 32.64 37.39 10.41
N ASN A 58 32.85 36.08 10.50
CA ASN A 58 34.07 35.52 11.06
C ASN A 58 35.31 35.93 10.25
N LEU A 59 35.23 35.82 8.92
CA LEU A 59 36.31 36.26 8.03
C LEU A 59 36.54 37.76 8.12
N SER A 60 35.50 38.57 8.28
CA SER A 60 35.64 40.02 8.49
C SER A 60 36.42 40.31 9.78
N ASN A 61 36.04 39.67 10.89
CA ASN A 61 36.74 39.83 12.17
C ASN A 61 38.21 39.37 12.10
N THR A 62 38.48 38.28 11.36
CA THR A 62 39.84 37.80 11.13
C THR A 62 40.64 38.78 10.26
N ALA A 63 40.05 39.27 9.16
CA ALA A 63 40.68 40.25 8.28
C ALA A 63 40.94 41.57 9.02
N GLN A 64 40.00 42.02 9.85
CA GLN A 64 40.16 43.20 10.69
C GLN A 64 41.33 43.04 11.67
N SER A 65 41.38 41.92 12.39
CA SER A 65 42.49 41.61 13.30
C SER A 65 43.83 41.61 12.56
N LEU A 66 43.88 40.97 11.40
CA LEU A 66 45.09 40.92 10.59
C LEU A 66 45.54 42.32 10.14
N VAL A 67 44.61 43.14 9.64
CA VAL A 67 44.91 44.51 9.21
C VAL A 67 45.46 45.35 10.37
N ILE A 68 44.88 45.23 11.56
CA ILE A 68 45.38 45.90 12.76
C ILE A 68 46.80 45.40 13.10
N THR A 69 47.05 44.09 13.01
CA THR A 69 48.38 43.51 13.24
C THR A 69 49.41 43.97 12.19
N MET A 70 49.01 44.09 10.93
CA MET A 70 49.86 44.61 9.85
C MET A 70 50.27 46.06 10.12
N LYS A 71 49.32 46.92 10.52
CA LYS A 71 49.60 48.31 10.92
C LYS A 71 50.54 48.35 12.12
N LYS A 72 50.31 47.52 13.14
CA LYS A 72 51.16 47.47 14.33
C LYS A 72 52.57 46.95 14.05
N SER A 73 52.70 45.98 13.16
CA SER A 73 54.00 45.47 12.70
C SER A 73 54.82 46.57 12.03
N LEU A 74 54.22 47.36 11.13
CA LEU A 74 54.90 48.48 10.49
C LEU A 74 55.17 49.65 11.45
N GLU A 75 54.32 49.89 12.44
CA GLU A 75 54.59 50.86 13.52
C GLU A 75 55.88 50.49 14.24
N VAL A 76 56.02 49.24 14.69
CA VAL A 76 57.24 48.76 15.36
C VAL A 76 58.48 48.85 14.45
N THR A 77 58.32 48.54 13.16
CA THR A 77 59.41 48.71 12.19
C THR A 77 59.78 50.18 12.00
N ALA A 78 58.81 51.08 11.89
CA ALA A 78 59.04 52.51 11.74
C ALA A 78 59.72 53.12 12.97
N ASP A 79 59.27 52.73 14.18
CA ASP A 79 59.85 53.16 15.45
C ASP A 79 61.33 52.78 15.56
N TYR A 80 61.71 51.58 15.09
CA TYR A 80 63.11 51.17 15.05
C TYR A 80 63.98 52.10 14.19
N PHE A 81 63.46 52.54 13.04
CA PHE A 81 64.19 53.41 12.10
C PHE A 81 64.08 54.91 12.42
N SER A 82 63.46 55.29 13.54
CA SER A 82 63.34 56.69 14.00
C SER A 82 64.71 57.37 14.11
N ASP A 83 65.64 56.75 14.85
CA ASP A 83 66.97 57.30 15.13
C ASP A 83 68.11 56.66 14.32
N VAL A 84 67.81 55.70 13.43
CA VAL A 84 68.79 55.08 12.52
C VAL A 84 68.90 55.88 11.21
N PRO A 85 70.10 56.29 10.75
CA PRO A 85 70.26 56.93 9.44
C PRO A 85 69.79 56.00 8.31
N LEU A 86 68.86 56.45 7.47
CA LEU A 86 68.28 55.62 6.40
C LEU A 86 69.29 55.26 5.29
N SER A 87 70.46 55.90 5.28
CA SER A 87 71.59 55.61 4.38
C SER A 87 72.55 54.54 4.90
N ASP A 88 72.33 54.00 6.10
CA ASP A 88 73.20 53.01 6.73
C ASP A 88 73.08 51.65 6.00
N GLU A 89 74.20 50.96 5.77
CA GLU A 89 74.24 49.65 5.10
C GLU A 89 73.47 48.59 5.90
N THR A 90 73.35 48.75 7.22
CA THR A 90 72.64 47.82 8.13
C THR A 90 71.11 47.88 7.99
N VAL A 91 70.57 48.88 7.29
CA VAL A 91 69.12 49.05 7.10
C VAL A 91 68.51 47.83 6.39
N LEU A 92 69.22 47.24 5.42
CA LEU A 92 68.74 46.06 4.70
C LEU A 92 68.67 44.83 5.61
N ASP A 93 69.72 44.54 6.37
CA ASP A 93 69.77 43.38 7.27
C ASP A 93 68.63 43.42 8.30
N GLN A 94 68.35 44.61 8.82
CA GLN A 94 67.25 44.79 9.75
C GLN A 94 65.87 44.66 9.08
N LEU A 95 65.73 45.17 7.86
CA LEU A 95 64.49 45.05 7.10
C LEU A 95 64.18 43.58 6.77
N ASP A 96 65.22 42.79 6.42
CA ASP A 96 65.13 41.34 6.25
C ASP A 96 64.74 40.63 7.54
N PHE A 97 65.26 41.06 8.70
CA PHE A 97 64.83 40.55 10.01
C PHE A 97 63.34 40.80 10.27
N PHE A 98 62.84 42.01 10.03
CA PHE A 98 61.40 42.31 10.19
C PHE A 98 60.54 41.53 9.19
N MET A 99 60.98 41.41 7.94
CA MET A 99 60.31 40.60 6.91
C MET A 99 60.22 39.12 7.34
N GLY A 100 61.29 38.57 7.92
CA GLY A 100 61.36 37.17 8.37
C GLY A 100 60.57 36.89 9.65
N THR A 101 60.42 37.88 10.53
CA THR A 101 59.68 37.75 11.80
C THR A 101 58.20 38.11 11.70
N SER A 102 57.81 38.88 10.68
CA SER A 102 56.43 39.34 10.45
C SER A 102 55.98 39.03 9.01
N PRO A 103 55.59 37.78 8.70
CA PRO A 103 55.29 37.32 7.33
C PRO A 103 53.92 37.78 6.81
N TYR A 104 53.54 39.05 7.08
CA TYR A 104 52.28 39.63 6.63
C TYR A 104 52.36 40.25 5.24
N PHE A 105 53.56 40.65 4.82
CA PHE A 105 53.81 41.36 3.57
C PHE A 105 54.59 40.47 2.60
N ASN A 106 54.44 40.71 1.31
CA ASN A 106 55.28 40.09 0.29
C ASN A 106 56.61 40.81 0.11
N SER A 107 56.64 42.11 0.42
CA SER A 107 57.86 42.91 0.50
C SER A 107 57.70 44.04 1.49
N LEU A 108 58.82 44.44 2.10
CA LEU A 108 58.95 45.67 2.87
C LEU A 108 59.85 46.64 2.11
N SER A 109 59.56 47.94 2.22
CA SER A 109 60.37 49.00 1.62
C SER A 109 60.45 50.18 2.57
N ILE A 110 61.61 50.84 2.61
CA ILE A 110 61.78 52.11 3.30
C ILE A 110 61.89 53.17 2.22
N VAL A 111 61.14 54.25 2.40
CA VAL A 111 61.06 55.39 1.48
C VAL A 111 61.44 56.63 2.26
N ASP A 112 62.32 57.45 1.70
CA ASP A 112 62.71 58.72 2.32
C ASP A 112 61.62 59.80 2.18
N ASP A 113 61.87 60.97 2.77
CA ASP A 113 60.98 62.14 2.72
C ASP A 113 60.84 62.73 1.30
N GLY A 114 61.78 62.43 0.41
CA GLY A 114 61.75 62.77 -1.02
C GLY A 114 60.93 61.80 -1.88
N GLY A 115 60.44 60.70 -1.30
CA GLY A 115 59.69 59.65 -1.99
C GLY A 115 60.55 58.64 -2.75
N VAL A 116 61.83 58.54 -2.43
CA VAL A 116 62.78 57.59 -3.04
C VAL A 116 62.92 56.35 -2.15
N ILE A 117 62.87 55.17 -2.77
CA ILE A 117 63.09 53.90 -2.05
C ILE A 117 64.57 53.80 -1.68
N VAL A 118 64.88 53.76 -0.38
CA VAL A 118 66.25 53.65 0.13
C VAL A 118 66.64 52.20 0.42
N SER A 119 65.68 51.37 0.82
CA SER A 119 65.92 49.95 1.07
C SER A 119 64.65 49.14 0.78
N THR A 120 64.83 47.86 0.43
CA THR A 120 63.73 46.94 0.17
C THR A 120 64.11 45.51 0.51
N SER A 121 63.18 44.78 1.12
CA SER A 121 63.27 43.34 1.36
C SER A 121 62.12 42.64 0.62
N PRO A 122 62.38 41.66 -0.27
CA PRO A 122 63.71 41.20 -0.69
C PRO A 122 64.46 42.24 -1.54
N ASN A 123 65.79 42.27 -1.46
CA ASN A 123 66.65 43.23 -2.17
C ASN A 123 66.69 43.06 -3.70
N ASN A 124 66.26 41.90 -4.21
CA ASN A 124 66.30 41.55 -5.63
C ASN A 124 65.20 42.21 -6.49
N LEU A 125 64.37 43.07 -5.89
CA LEU A 125 63.30 43.78 -6.60
C LEU A 125 63.83 44.90 -7.52
N GLY A 126 65.09 45.33 -7.34
CA GLY A 126 65.72 46.37 -8.17
C GLY A 126 65.05 47.75 -8.03
N LEU A 127 64.48 48.04 -6.85
CA LEU A 127 63.69 49.25 -6.59
C LEU A 127 64.47 50.37 -5.90
N ILE A 128 65.65 50.08 -5.33
CA ILE A 128 66.47 51.06 -4.62
C ILE A 128 66.83 52.23 -5.55
N GLY A 129 66.67 53.47 -5.07
CA GLY A 129 66.88 54.70 -5.83
C GLY A 129 65.70 55.09 -6.72
N THR A 130 64.64 54.28 -6.79
CA THR A 130 63.44 54.61 -7.58
C THR A 130 62.54 55.57 -6.83
N LYS A 131 62.15 56.67 -7.47
CA LYS A 131 61.15 57.61 -6.94
C LYS A 131 59.74 57.07 -7.15
N LEU A 132 58.95 57.01 -6.09
CA LEU A 132 57.56 56.58 -6.13
C LEU A 132 56.68 57.70 -6.70
N THR A 133 55.85 57.33 -7.68
CA THR A 133 54.97 58.28 -8.40
C THR A 133 53.49 57.88 -8.35
N SER A 134 53.14 56.76 -7.73
CA SER A 134 51.74 56.34 -7.62
C SER A 134 50.98 57.22 -6.63
N ASP A 135 49.69 57.43 -6.89
CA ASP A 135 48.79 58.19 -6.01
C ASP A 135 48.79 57.62 -4.57
N ALA A 136 48.87 56.30 -4.43
CA ALA A 136 48.97 55.62 -3.14
C ALA A 136 50.24 56.03 -2.36
N ALA A 137 51.39 56.10 -3.03
CA ALA A 137 52.65 56.48 -2.39
C ALA A 137 52.71 57.99 -2.11
N GLN A 138 52.16 58.82 -3.00
CA GLN A 138 52.05 60.26 -2.76
C GLN A 138 51.15 60.56 -1.57
N ASN A 139 49.99 59.90 -1.47
CA ASN A 139 49.11 60.02 -0.31
C ASN A 139 49.82 59.65 1.00
N ALA A 140 50.68 58.63 1.01
CA ALA A 140 51.46 58.25 2.19
C ALA A 140 52.48 59.33 2.61
N LEU A 141 53.14 59.96 1.64
CA LEU A 141 54.10 61.05 1.87
C LEU A 141 53.43 62.35 2.35
N GLU A 142 52.26 62.68 1.78
CA GLU A 142 51.55 63.92 2.08
C GLU A 142 50.84 63.88 3.42
N ARG A 143 50.10 62.78 3.69
CA ARG A 143 49.27 62.68 4.90
C ARG A 143 50.08 62.37 6.16
N LYS A 144 51.22 61.69 6.00
CA LYS A 144 52.13 61.32 7.11
C LYS A 144 51.41 60.62 8.27
N GLU A 145 50.44 59.78 7.92
CA GLU A 145 49.64 58.97 8.84
C GLU A 145 49.65 57.50 8.39
N PRO A 146 49.32 56.54 9.27
CA PRO A 146 49.23 55.14 8.88
C PRO A 146 48.08 54.92 7.89
N ILE A 147 48.40 54.42 6.68
CA ILE A 147 47.44 54.31 5.58
C ILE A 147 47.50 52.92 4.97
N ILE A 148 46.35 52.47 4.47
CA ILE A 148 46.21 51.32 3.59
C ILE A 148 45.63 51.83 2.28
N SER A 149 46.35 51.63 1.18
CA SER A 149 45.93 52.11 -0.12
C SER A 149 44.80 51.27 -0.72
N GLU A 150 44.06 51.86 -1.64
CA GLU A 150 43.31 51.06 -2.62
C GLU A 150 44.27 50.22 -3.48
N PRO A 151 43.78 49.14 -4.12
CA PRO A 151 44.56 48.38 -5.08
C PRO A 151 45.08 49.25 -6.23
N PHE A 152 46.38 49.21 -6.48
CA PHE A 152 46.99 49.92 -7.61
C PHE A 152 48.12 49.11 -8.24
N GLN A 153 48.50 49.49 -9.47
CA GLN A 153 49.64 48.88 -10.15
C GLN A 153 50.94 49.56 -9.70
N ALA A 154 51.83 48.80 -9.07
CA ALA A 154 53.15 49.26 -8.65
C ALA A 154 54.10 49.44 -9.84
N VAL A 155 55.26 50.08 -9.62
CA VAL A 155 56.35 50.23 -10.61
C VAL A 155 56.81 48.86 -11.13
N THR A 156 56.71 47.82 -10.31
CA THR A 156 56.98 46.42 -10.69
C THR A 156 55.93 45.78 -11.60
N LYS A 157 54.90 46.54 -12.01
CA LYS A 157 53.69 46.11 -12.76
C LYS A 157 52.77 45.16 -12.01
N ARG A 158 53.07 44.82 -10.75
CA ARG A 158 52.22 44.01 -9.87
C ARG A 158 51.06 44.85 -9.33
N VAL A 159 49.87 44.26 -9.22
CA VAL A 159 48.76 44.86 -8.49
C VAL A 159 48.96 44.61 -7.00
N ILE A 160 49.09 45.68 -6.23
CA ILE A 160 49.38 45.62 -4.80
C ILE A 160 48.44 46.48 -3.97
N ILE A 161 48.37 46.15 -2.68
CA ILE A 161 47.96 47.07 -1.63
C ILE A 161 49.21 47.50 -0.87
N LEU A 162 49.35 48.80 -0.66
CA LEU A 162 50.42 49.38 0.15
C LEU A 162 49.86 49.70 1.54
N VAL A 163 50.46 49.10 2.57
CA VAL A 163 50.28 49.53 3.96
C VAL A 163 51.50 50.37 4.31
N SER A 164 51.30 51.61 4.75
CA SER A 164 52.38 52.53 5.09
C SER A 164 52.29 53.00 6.52
N HIS A 165 53.43 53.18 7.17
CA HIS A 165 53.54 53.84 8.47
C HIS A 165 54.65 54.91 8.42
N PRO A 166 54.38 56.16 8.83
CA PRO A 166 55.36 57.25 8.76
C PRO A 166 56.51 57.01 9.74
N ILE A 167 57.71 57.45 9.38
CA ILE A 167 58.90 57.43 10.24
C ILE A 167 59.17 58.86 10.69
N PHE A 168 59.17 59.09 12.00
CA PHE A 168 59.58 60.34 12.62
C PHE A 168 60.83 60.11 13.47
N ASP A 169 61.76 61.06 13.48
CA ASP A 169 62.88 61.03 14.43
C ASP A 169 62.42 61.40 15.85
N SER A 170 63.30 61.21 16.83
CA SER A 170 63.07 61.62 18.23
C SER A 170 62.78 63.12 18.43
N LYS A 171 63.02 63.97 17.41
CA LYS A 171 62.72 65.41 17.41
C LYS A 171 61.40 65.75 16.69
N GLY A 172 60.70 64.75 16.15
CA GLY A 172 59.45 64.90 15.41
C GLY A 172 59.61 65.28 13.93
N ASN A 173 60.83 65.23 13.36
CA ASN A 173 61.03 65.46 11.94
C ASN A 173 60.64 64.22 11.14
N TYR A 174 59.91 64.45 10.05
CA TYR A 174 59.51 63.39 9.12
C TYR A 174 60.72 62.92 8.30
N LYS A 175 61.01 61.62 8.33
CA LYS A 175 62.12 61.00 7.57
C LYS A 175 61.67 60.22 6.35
N GLY A 176 60.36 60.07 6.15
CA GLY A 176 59.79 59.19 5.15
C GLY A 176 58.83 58.17 5.77
N PHE A 177 58.68 57.00 5.17
CA PHE A 177 57.77 55.96 5.68
C PHE A 177 58.31 54.55 5.44
N VAL A 178 57.85 53.60 6.25
CA VAL A 178 58.00 52.17 5.97
C VAL A 178 56.73 51.67 5.27
N GLY A 179 56.90 50.96 4.17
CA GLY A 179 55.83 50.44 3.34
C GLY A 179 55.87 48.92 3.26
N GLY A 180 54.79 48.26 3.62
CA GLY A 180 54.56 46.85 3.37
C GLY A 180 53.64 46.64 2.17
N SER A 181 54.10 45.87 1.19
CA SER A 181 53.31 45.56 -0.01
C SER A 181 52.68 44.18 0.07
N VAL A 182 51.40 44.09 -0.24
CA VAL A 182 50.66 42.82 -0.41
C VAL A 182 50.33 42.62 -1.88
N TYR A 183 50.79 41.53 -2.46
CA TYR A 183 50.62 41.22 -3.89
C TYR A 183 49.32 40.48 -4.13
N LEU A 184 48.31 41.14 -4.72
CA LEU A 184 46.96 40.59 -4.80
C LEU A 184 46.83 39.39 -5.76
N GLN A 185 47.69 39.32 -6.78
CA GLN A 185 47.68 38.25 -7.78
C GLN A 185 48.63 37.08 -7.44
N GLN A 186 49.45 37.22 -6.41
CA GLN A 186 50.41 36.21 -5.94
C GLN A 186 49.97 35.66 -4.56
N PRO A 187 50.53 34.52 -4.11
CA PRO A 187 50.30 34.04 -2.75
C PRO A 187 50.61 35.14 -1.72
N ASN A 188 49.64 35.43 -0.87
CA ASN A 188 49.71 36.48 0.13
C ASN A 188 48.96 36.06 1.40
N ILE A 189 49.09 36.88 2.45
CA ILE A 189 48.50 36.57 3.75
C ILE A 189 46.97 36.43 3.73
N PHE A 190 46.27 37.21 2.90
CA PHE A 190 44.82 37.10 2.76
C PHE A 190 44.43 35.78 2.09
N GLN A 191 45.21 35.30 1.12
CA GLN A 191 44.99 33.99 0.51
C GLN A 191 45.21 32.84 1.50
N ASN A 192 46.12 32.98 2.47
CA ASN A 192 46.32 31.97 3.52
C ASN A 192 45.11 31.86 4.47
N ILE A 193 44.42 32.97 4.73
CA ILE A 193 43.24 33.02 5.62
C ILE A 193 41.97 32.62 4.87
N LEU A 194 41.80 33.13 3.66
CA LEU A 194 40.61 32.89 2.83
C LEU A 194 40.66 31.52 2.14
N GLY A 195 41.85 30.90 2.06
CA GLY A 195 42.08 29.61 1.40
C GLY A 195 42.05 29.69 -0.12
N ASP A 196 42.48 28.61 -0.77
CA ASP A 196 42.31 28.43 -2.21
C ASP A 196 40.89 27.92 -2.51
N GLN A 197 40.07 28.79 -3.12
CA GLN A 197 38.65 28.53 -3.39
C GLN A 197 38.39 28.10 -4.84
N ALA A 198 39.41 28.04 -5.69
CA ALA A 198 39.23 27.79 -7.12
C ALA A 198 38.67 26.40 -7.45
N ALA A 199 38.79 25.43 -6.53
CA ALA A 199 38.39 24.03 -6.73
C ALA A 199 37.31 23.54 -5.75
N ASN A 200 36.49 24.43 -5.18
CA ASN A 200 35.46 24.02 -4.22
C ASN A 200 34.35 23.20 -4.92
N PRO A 201 34.10 21.92 -4.54
CA PRO A 201 33.08 21.08 -5.17
C PRO A 201 31.65 21.63 -5.07
N SER A 202 31.39 22.47 -4.06
CA SER A 202 30.10 23.13 -3.89
C SER A 202 29.87 24.31 -4.84
N GLY A 203 30.93 24.80 -5.49
CA GLY A 203 30.93 26.07 -6.20
C GLY A 203 30.82 27.28 -5.27
N SER A 204 30.89 27.09 -3.94
CA SER A 204 30.95 28.18 -2.98
C SER A 204 32.32 28.84 -2.99
N TYR A 205 32.32 30.16 -2.84
CA TYR A 205 33.56 30.92 -2.76
C TYR A 205 33.36 32.23 -2.01
N TYR A 206 34.49 32.83 -1.64
CA TYR A 206 34.57 34.15 -1.04
C TYR A 206 35.14 35.15 -2.02
N TYR A 207 34.70 36.40 -1.93
CA TYR A 207 35.38 37.52 -2.58
C TYR A 207 35.41 38.73 -1.65
N VAL A 208 36.39 39.59 -1.86
CA VAL A 208 36.60 40.81 -1.05
C VAL A 208 36.58 42.01 -1.98
N VAL A 209 35.89 43.07 -1.56
CA VAL A 209 35.84 44.37 -2.25
C VAL A 209 36.44 45.47 -1.39
N ASP A 210 37.04 46.47 -2.03
CA ASP A 210 37.44 47.71 -1.35
C ASP A 210 36.23 48.62 -1.06
N SER A 211 36.50 49.78 -0.45
CA SER A 211 35.50 50.81 -0.13
C SER A 211 34.82 51.43 -1.36
N SER A 212 35.41 51.30 -2.55
CA SER A 212 34.85 51.76 -3.82
C SER A 212 34.05 50.67 -4.56
N GLY A 213 34.08 49.43 -4.06
CA GLY A 213 33.44 48.27 -4.66
C GLY A 213 34.28 47.58 -5.75
N LYS A 214 35.60 47.77 -5.80
CA LYS A 214 36.50 46.98 -6.67
C LYS A 214 36.95 45.70 -5.98
N LEU A 215 37.14 44.64 -6.77
CA LEU A 215 37.58 43.35 -6.26
C LEU A 215 39.06 43.39 -5.81
N ILE A 216 39.30 43.10 -4.54
CA ILE A 216 40.65 42.90 -3.96
C ILE A 216 41.03 41.41 -4.01
N PHE A 217 40.06 40.54 -3.75
CA PHE A 217 40.26 39.10 -3.73
C PHE A 217 39.10 38.41 -4.46
N HIS A 218 39.43 37.48 -5.35
CA HIS A 218 38.45 36.68 -6.08
C HIS A 218 39.12 35.36 -6.54
N PRO A 219 38.40 34.22 -6.60
CA PRO A 219 38.99 32.95 -7.03
C PRO A 219 39.54 33.00 -8.46
N ASN A 220 38.82 33.66 -9.37
CA ASN A 220 39.36 34.08 -10.66
C ASN A 220 40.20 35.35 -10.49
N LYS A 221 41.53 35.20 -10.56
CA LYS A 221 42.52 36.29 -10.37
C LYS A 221 42.47 37.37 -11.44
N GLU A 222 41.93 37.07 -12.62
CA GLU A 222 41.81 38.05 -13.72
C GLU A 222 40.79 39.15 -13.41
N ARG A 223 39.86 38.88 -12.48
CA ARG A 223 38.84 39.83 -12.05
C ARG A 223 39.32 40.81 -10.97
N ILE A 224 40.52 40.61 -10.42
CA ILE A 224 41.06 41.52 -9.40
C ILE A 224 41.19 42.92 -10.00
N SER A 225 40.72 43.93 -9.28
CA SER A 225 40.56 45.34 -9.70
C SER A 225 39.33 45.66 -10.55
N GLU A 226 38.52 44.68 -10.95
CA GLU A 226 37.22 44.92 -11.61
C GLU A 226 36.25 45.59 -10.62
N SER A 227 35.52 46.60 -11.09
CA SER A 227 34.49 47.27 -10.28
C SER A 227 33.18 46.48 -10.31
N VAL A 228 32.71 46.07 -9.13
CA VAL A 228 31.44 45.36 -8.92
C VAL A 228 30.47 46.18 -8.05
N SER A 229 30.64 47.51 -8.02
CA SER A 229 29.83 48.47 -7.24
C SER A 229 28.34 48.47 -7.59
N HIS A 230 27.97 47.98 -8.78
CA HIS A 230 26.58 47.79 -9.19
C HIS A 230 25.88 46.65 -8.46
N ASN A 231 26.63 45.75 -7.80
CA ASN A 231 26.04 44.63 -7.07
C ASN A 231 25.32 45.12 -5.80
N PRO A 232 24.04 44.74 -5.56
CA PRO A 232 23.28 45.19 -4.40
C PRO A 232 23.91 44.85 -3.04
N ILE A 233 24.62 43.72 -2.93
CA ILE A 233 25.36 43.39 -1.69
C ILE A 233 26.54 44.33 -1.51
N VAL A 234 27.27 44.62 -2.59
CA VAL A 234 28.44 45.52 -2.55
C VAL A 234 28.00 46.93 -2.16
N GLN A 235 26.85 47.41 -2.63
CA GLN A 235 26.27 48.68 -2.18
C GLN A 235 26.00 48.72 -0.68
N LYS A 236 25.40 47.66 -0.13
CA LYS A 236 25.17 47.55 1.32
C LYS A 236 26.46 47.45 2.12
N LEU A 237 27.50 46.79 1.58
CA LEU A 237 28.83 46.74 2.18
C LEU A 237 29.50 48.11 2.20
N MET A 238 29.38 48.89 1.12
CA MET A 238 29.87 50.28 1.06
C MET A 238 29.13 51.18 2.07
N GLU A 239 27.88 50.87 2.42
CA GLU A 239 27.13 51.51 3.52
C GLU A 239 27.51 50.98 4.92
N GLY A 240 28.47 50.05 5.03
CA GLY A 240 28.91 49.48 6.30
C GLY A 240 27.92 48.48 6.92
N LYS A 241 27.05 47.84 6.12
CA LYS A 241 26.05 46.89 6.61
C LYS A 241 26.50 45.44 6.43
N ALA A 242 26.21 44.62 7.43
CA ALA A 242 26.31 43.16 7.36
C ALA A 242 24.91 42.55 7.14
N GLY A 243 24.87 41.36 6.55
CA GLY A 243 23.62 40.64 6.38
C GLY A 243 23.72 39.43 5.48
N GLU A 244 22.57 38.98 5.01
CA GLU A 244 22.43 37.86 4.09
C GLU A 244 21.38 38.18 3.04
N GLN A 245 21.58 37.68 1.82
CA GLN A 245 20.67 37.92 0.72
C GLN A 245 20.87 36.91 -0.42
N LYS A 246 19.78 36.58 -1.10
CA LYS A 246 19.81 35.93 -2.41
C LYS A 246 20.02 36.96 -3.53
N LEU A 247 20.97 36.72 -4.43
CA LEU A 247 21.22 37.57 -5.59
C LEU A 247 21.69 36.79 -6.82
N ASN A 248 21.77 37.46 -7.95
CA ASN A 248 22.46 36.97 -9.13
C ASN A 248 23.81 37.69 -9.25
N ASN A 249 24.89 36.92 -9.48
CA ASN A 249 26.20 37.50 -9.75
C ASN A 249 26.25 38.16 -11.15
N SER A 250 27.40 38.73 -11.50
CA SER A 250 27.67 39.34 -12.81
C SER A 250 27.55 38.38 -14.00
N GLU A 251 27.57 37.06 -13.75
CA GLU A 251 27.44 36.00 -14.76
C GLU A 251 26.01 35.43 -14.82
N GLY A 252 25.06 36.00 -14.07
CA GLY A 252 23.67 35.56 -14.04
C GLY A 252 23.39 34.31 -13.19
N VAL A 253 24.39 33.82 -12.45
CA VAL A 253 24.24 32.68 -11.54
C VAL A 253 23.65 33.15 -10.21
N THR A 254 22.63 32.44 -9.74
CA THR A 254 21.96 32.75 -8.48
C THR A 254 22.71 32.16 -7.28
N PHE A 255 23.02 33.02 -6.32
CA PHE A 255 23.74 32.70 -5.09
C PHE A 255 22.92 33.04 -3.84
N LEU A 256 23.15 32.26 -2.79
CA LEU A 256 22.81 32.59 -1.41
C LEU A 256 24.06 33.16 -0.76
N ALA A 257 24.05 34.44 -0.42
CA ALA A 257 25.24 35.14 0.02
C ALA A 257 25.07 35.73 1.42
N GLY A 258 26.13 35.63 2.22
CA GLY A 258 26.33 36.37 3.46
C GLY A 258 27.44 37.38 3.28
N TYR A 259 27.33 38.55 3.90
CA TYR A 259 28.27 39.65 3.72
C TYR A 259 28.50 40.40 5.02
N ALA A 260 29.73 40.88 5.21
CA ALA A 260 30.12 41.68 6.35
C ALA A 260 31.22 42.70 5.97
N PRO A 261 31.14 43.94 6.47
CA PRO A 261 32.17 44.95 6.27
C PRO A 261 33.36 44.70 7.21
N VAL A 262 34.54 45.15 6.83
CA VAL A 262 35.78 45.21 7.64
C VAL A 262 35.99 46.69 8.02
N PRO A 263 35.54 47.13 9.20
CA PRO A 263 35.43 48.55 9.53
C PRO A 263 36.75 49.33 9.45
N GLU A 264 37.87 48.69 9.80
CA GLU A 264 39.20 49.32 9.85
C GLU A 264 39.67 49.89 8.50
N VAL A 265 39.24 49.27 7.39
CA VAL A 265 39.70 49.59 6.02
C VAL A 265 38.55 49.86 5.05
N GLY A 266 37.30 49.74 5.51
CA GLY A 266 36.12 49.90 4.66
C GLY A 266 35.96 48.80 3.61
N TRP A 267 36.66 47.66 3.74
CA TRP A 267 36.48 46.54 2.83
C TRP A 267 35.17 45.81 3.10
N GLY A 268 34.70 45.04 2.14
CA GLY A 268 33.57 44.15 2.29
C GLY A 268 33.92 42.72 1.94
N ILE A 269 33.55 41.76 2.78
CA ILE A 269 33.71 40.33 2.53
C ILE A 269 32.37 39.72 2.20
N VAL A 270 32.33 38.93 1.14
CA VAL A 270 31.15 38.17 0.73
C VAL A 270 31.48 36.69 0.68
N SER A 271 30.68 35.89 1.37
CA SER A 271 30.63 34.43 1.29
C SER A 271 29.39 34.03 0.53
N GLN A 272 29.51 33.15 -0.47
CA GLN A 272 28.34 32.76 -1.25
C GLN A 272 28.38 31.31 -1.72
N THR A 273 27.18 30.72 -1.82
CA THR A 273 26.94 29.34 -2.28
C THR A 273 25.91 29.34 -3.41
N PRO A 274 26.15 28.64 -4.54
CA PRO A 274 25.19 28.58 -5.63
C PRO A 274 23.86 27.95 -5.19
N GLU A 275 22.72 28.55 -5.54
CA GLU A 275 21.40 27.97 -5.24
C GLU A 275 21.21 26.60 -5.92
N ALA A 276 21.83 26.42 -7.10
CA ALA A 276 21.81 25.16 -7.82
C ALA A 276 22.43 24.00 -7.02
N TYR A 277 23.47 24.28 -6.22
CA TYR A 277 24.11 23.30 -5.35
C TYR A 277 23.21 22.90 -4.17
N VAL A 278 22.53 23.89 -3.57
CA VAL A 278 21.52 23.64 -2.53
C VAL A 278 20.37 22.77 -3.08
N ALA A 279 19.89 23.09 -4.27
CA ALA A 279 18.81 22.36 -4.93
C ALA A 279 19.22 20.93 -5.34
N SER A 280 20.46 20.72 -5.80
CA SER A 280 20.98 19.39 -6.15
C SER A 280 21.21 18.53 -4.90
N THR A 281 21.68 19.14 -3.80
CA THR A 281 21.84 18.48 -2.49
C THR A 281 20.49 17.98 -1.97
N ALA A 282 19.47 18.83 -1.96
CA ALA A 282 18.10 18.44 -1.59
C ALA A 282 17.57 17.29 -2.47
N ARG A 283 17.81 17.34 -3.78
CA ARG A 283 17.39 16.28 -4.72
C ARG A 283 18.10 14.95 -4.45
N ASN A 284 19.39 14.99 -4.11
CA ASN A 284 20.16 13.78 -3.80
C ASN A 284 19.68 13.10 -2.51
N VAL A 285 19.36 13.89 -1.48
CA VAL A 285 18.76 13.37 -0.23
C VAL A 285 17.44 12.65 -0.54
N ILE A 286 16.54 13.28 -1.30
CA ILE A 286 15.27 12.66 -1.69
C ILE A 286 15.46 11.42 -2.56
N LYS A 287 16.43 11.43 -3.49
CA LYS A 287 16.77 10.25 -4.30
C LYS A 287 17.21 9.08 -3.43
N GLN A 288 18.07 9.31 -2.43
CA GLN A 288 18.49 8.27 -1.49
C GLN A 288 17.33 7.76 -0.64
N MET A 289 16.46 8.65 -0.15
CA MET A 289 15.25 8.26 0.58
C MET A 289 14.32 7.39 -0.27
N LEU A 290 14.12 7.71 -1.55
CA LEU A 290 13.32 6.89 -2.46
C LEU A 290 13.94 5.51 -2.69
N ILE A 291 15.26 5.44 -2.93
CA ILE A 291 15.96 4.15 -3.10
C ILE A 291 15.80 3.29 -1.84
N LEU A 292 15.95 3.88 -0.65
CA LEU A 292 15.84 3.17 0.62
C LEU A 292 14.41 2.71 0.91
N THR A 293 13.40 3.50 0.54
CA THR A 293 11.96 3.18 0.81
C THR A 293 11.35 2.21 -0.20
N THR A 294 11.85 2.17 -1.44
CA THR A 294 11.37 1.27 -2.51
C THR A 294 11.29 -0.22 -2.11
N PRO A 295 12.30 -0.86 -1.48
CA PRO A 295 12.18 -2.26 -1.10
C PRO A 295 11.08 -2.51 -0.06
N PHE A 296 10.92 -1.61 0.93
CA PHE A 296 9.83 -1.71 1.91
C PHE A 296 8.46 -1.52 1.27
N LEU A 297 8.38 -0.64 0.27
CA LEU A 297 7.18 -0.46 -0.53
C LEU A 297 6.78 -1.75 -1.26
N LEU A 298 7.73 -2.39 -1.94
CA LEU A 298 7.49 -3.64 -2.66
C LEU A 298 7.08 -4.76 -1.70
N LEU A 299 7.68 -4.82 -0.52
CA LEU A 299 7.29 -5.76 0.54
C LEU A 299 5.86 -5.49 1.05
N LEU A 300 5.49 -4.24 1.31
CA LEU A 300 4.13 -3.87 1.71
C LEU A 300 3.09 -4.18 0.63
N LEU A 301 3.41 -3.92 -0.64
CA LEU A 301 2.56 -4.25 -1.78
C LEU A 301 2.40 -5.77 -1.92
N ALA A 302 3.49 -6.53 -1.85
CA ALA A 302 3.45 -7.98 -1.91
C ALA A 302 2.64 -8.57 -0.74
N GLY A 303 2.85 -8.08 0.47
CA GLY A 303 2.08 -8.46 1.67
C GLY A 303 0.61 -8.13 1.54
N SER A 304 0.26 -6.96 0.99
CA SER A 304 -1.13 -6.57 0.73
C SER A 304 -1.80 -7.47 -0.31
N LEU A 305 -1.12 -7.77 -1.42
CA LEU A 305 -1.64 -8.67 -2.45
C LEU A 305 -1.84 -10.08 -1.89
N TRP A 306 -0.90 -10.57 -1.08
CA TRP A 306 -0.99 -11.85 -0.40
C TRP A 306 -2.18 -11.89 0.58
N LEU A 307 -2.30 -10.88 1.45
CA LEU A 307 -3.36 -10.80 2.45
C LEU A 307 -4.74 -10.65 1.80
N SER A 308 -4.84 -9.84 0.74
CA SER A 308 -6.07 -9.65 -0.06
C SER A 308 -6.56 -10.97 -0.66
N ARG A 309 -5.65 -11.78 -1.23
CA ARG A 309 -5.98 -13.12 -1.73
C ARG A 309 -6.42 -14.05 -0.60
N LYS A 310 -5.70 -14.03 0.52
CA LYS A 310 -5.96 -14.86 1.69
C LYS A 310 -7.31 -14.54 2.36
N LEU A 311 -7.73 -13.27 2.36
CA LEU A 311 -9.04 -12.83 2.83
C LEU A 311 -10.19 -13.22 1.88
N ALA A 312 -9.95 -13.17 0.57
CA ALA A 312 -11.00 -13.45 -0.42
C ALA A 312 -11.26 -14.96 -0.64
N GLU A 313 -10.28 -15.82 -0.36
CA GLU A 313 -10.38 -17.25 -0.60
C GLU A 313 -11.56 -17.94 0.13
N PRO A 314 -11.77 -17.75 1.45
CA PRO A 314 -12.89 -18.36 2.17
C PRO A 314 -14.26 -17.99 1.59
N LEU A 315 -14.45 -16.70 1.28
CA LEU A 315 -15.70 -16.18 0.72
C LEU A 315 -15.97 -16.74 -0.68
N ASN A 316 -14.95 -16.87 -1.52
CA ASN A 316 -15.08 -17.47 -2.84
C ASN A 316 -15.42 -18.97 -2.76
N ARG A 317 -14.79 -19.70 -1.84
CA ARG A 317 -15.10 -21.12 -1.61
C ARG A 317 -16.56 -21.30 -1.16
N LEU A 318 -17.00 -20.55 -0.15
CA LEU A 318 -18.39 -20.57 0.33
C LEU A 318 -19.40 -20.21 -0.77
N ALA A 319 -19.13 -19.16 -1.55
CA ALA A 319 -19.99 -18.77 -2.66
C ALA A 319 -20.08 -19.86 -3.75
N ASN A 320 -18.97 -20.52 -4.07
CA ASN A 320 -18.96 -21.62 -5.03
C ASN A 320 -19.77 -22.82 -4.51
N TYR A 321 -19.65 -23.17 -3.22
CA TYR A 321 -20.46 -24.23 -2.62
C TYR A 321 -21.95 -23.92 -2.67
N ALA A 322 -22.36 -22.71 -2.24
CA ALA A 322 -23.74 -22.28 -2.31
C ALA A 322 -24.28 -22.29 -3.76
N SER A 323 -23.47 -21.86 -4.74
CA SER A 323 -23.87 -21.86 -6.15
C SER A 323 -24.03 -23.26 -6.74
N ARG A 324 -23.16 -24.21 -6.38
CA ARG A 324 -23.28 -25.61 -6.85
C ARG A 324 -24.52 -26.27 -6.24
N LEU A 325 -24.76 -26.02 -4.96
CA LEU A 325 -25.95 -26.53 -4.29
C LEU A 325 -27.25 -25.99 -4.91
N SER A 326 -27.33 -24.69 -5.18
CA SER A 326 -28.51 -24.09 -5.84
C SER A 326 -28.82 -24.69 -7.22
N ARG A 327 -27.85 -25.35 -7.86
CA ARG A 327 -28.02 -26.00 -9.16
C ARG A 327 -28.42 -27.49 -9.04
N GLY A 328 -28.64 -28.01 -7.84
CA GLY A 328 -29.05 -29.40 -7.61
C GLY A 328 -27.92 -30.40 -7.84
N ASP A 329 -26.68 -30.05 -7.47
CA ASP A 329 -25.53 -30.95 -7.57
C ASP A 329 -25.62 -32.05 -6.49
N ASP A 330 -26.20 -33.21 -6.85
CA ASP A 330 -26.43 -34.38 -5.97
C ASP A 330 -25.13 -34.97 -5.39
N ALA A 331 -23.96 -34.61 -5.93
CA ALA A 331 -22.66 -35.01 -5.38
C ALA A 331 -22.30 -34.27 -4.08
N LEU A 332 -22.99 -33.17 -3.74
CA LEU A 332 -22.78 -32.42 -2.49
C LEU A 332 -23.62 -32.99 -1.36
N THR A 333 -23.19 -34.11 -0.79
CA THR A 333 -23.88 -34.76 0.34
C THR A 333 -23.66 -34.03 1.68
N THR A 334 -22.53 -33.33 1.82
CA THR A 334 -22.20 -32.45 2.96
C THR A 334 -21.35 -31.27 2.51
N LEU A 335 -21.43 -30.15 3.23
CA LEU A 335 -20.44 -29.08 3.11
C LEU A 335 -19.13 -29.58 3.75
N PRO A 336 -17.98 -29.49 3.07
CA PRO A 336 -16.71 -29.90 3.65
C PRO A 336 -16.38 -29.01 4.86
N THR A 337 -15.91 -29.63 5.95
CA THR A 337 -15.41 -28.95 7.15
C THR A 337 -14.07 -28.28 6.87
N VAL A 338 -14.11 -27.17 6.13
CA VAL A 338 -12.94 -26.35 5.88
C VAL A 338 -12.76 -25.39 7.04
N VAL A 339 -11.65 -25.52 7.77
CA VAL A 339 -11.23 -24.53 8.77
C VAL A 339 -10.53 -23.40 8.02
N PHE A 340 -11.11 -22.22 8.06
CA PHE A 340 -10.52 -20.99 7.55
C PHE A 340 -9.64 -20.34 8.63
N TRP A 341 -8.68 -19.53 8.20
CA TRP A 341 -7.79 -18.82 9.12
C TRP A 341 -8.49 -17.69 9.88
N ASN A 342 -9.56 -17.12 9.30
CA ASN A 342 -10.28 -16.00 9.86
C ASN A 342 -11.53 -16.46 10.61
N TYR A 343 -11.73 -15.87 11.79
CA TYR A 343 -12.81 -16.19 12.70
C TYR A 343 -14.19 -16.03 12.04
N GLU A 344 -14.39 -14.94 11.31
CA GLU A 344 -15.67 -14.61 10.66
C GLU A 344 -16.03 -15.63 9.56
N ALA A 345 -15.04 -16.13 8.80
CA ALA A 345 -15.32 -17.15 7.80
C ALA A 345 -15.65 -18.50 8.43
N ASN A 346 -15.02 -18.84 9.57
CA ASN A 346 -15.40 -20.04 10.32
C ASN A 346 -16.83 -19.93 10.86
N GLN A 347 -17.20 -18.79 11.44
CA GLN A 347 -18.57 -18.54 11.88
C GLN A 347 -19.57 -18.61 10.74
N LEU A 348 -19.24 -17.99 9.60
CA LEU A 348 -20.09 -18.03 8.41
C LEU A 348 -20.20 -19.46 7.86
N ASN A 349 -19.10 -20.21 7.79
CA ASN A 349 -19.11 -21.60 7.34
C ASN A 349 -19.99 -22.49 8.22
N ASN A 350 -19.87 -22.35 9.54
CA ASN A 350 -20.68 -23.10 10.49
C ASN A 350 -22.16 -22.74 10.37
N THR A 351 -22.48 -21.45 10.25
CA THR A 351 -23.86 -20.98 10.10
C THR A 351 -24.49 -21.49 8.80
N VAL A 352 -23.75 -21.41 7.68
CA VAL A 352 -24.20 -21.93 6.38
C VAL A 352 -24.38 -23.44 6.43
N THR A 353 -23.48 -24.16 7.11
CA THR A 353 -23.56 -25.62 7.28
C THR A 353 -24.78 -26.02 8.11
N LEU A 354 -25.03 -25.35 9.23
CA LEU A 354 -26.21 -25.59 10.06
C LEU A 354 -27.51 -25.28 9.32
N ALA A 355 -27.57 -24.16 8.60
CA ALA A 355 -28.72 -23.80 7.78
C ALA A 355 -28.98 -24.85 6.69
N PHE A 356 -27.92 -25.38 6.07
CA PHE A 356 -28.01 -26.44 5.06
C PHE A 356 -28.57 -27.73 5.64
N LEU A 357 -28.05 -28.20 6.78
CA LEU A 357 -28.53 -29.42 7.44
C LEU A 357 -30.02 -29.30 7.79
N LYS A 358 -30.45 -28.14 8.30
CA LYS A 358 -31.85 -27.87 8.63
C LYS A 358 -32.76 -27.87 7.39
N LEU A 359 -32.30 -27.29 6.29
CA LEU A 359 -33.06 -27.28 5.03
C LEU A 359 -33.22 -28.69 4.46
N ARG A 360 -32.16 -29.51 4.50
CA ARG A 360 -32.22 -30.90 4.05
C ARG A 360 -33.18 -31.73 4.90
N GLN A 361 -33.12 -31.59 6.23
CA GLN A 361 -34.05 -32.26 7.12
C GLN A 361 -35.50 -31.88 6.80
N LYS A 362 -35.80 -30.59 6.67
CA LYS A 362 -37.16 -30.13 6.33
C LYS A 362 -37.63 -30.64 4.97
N THR A 363 -36.73 -30.73 4.01
CA THR A 363 -37.05 -31.27 2.67
C THR A 363 -37.36 -32.77 2.75
N ALA A 364 -36.62 -33.53 3.56
CA ALA A 364 -36.89 -34.95 3.79
C ALA A 364 -38.24 -35.18 4.50
N GLU A 365 -38.52 -34.42 5.56
CA GLU A 365 -39.82 -34.45 6.28
C GLU A 365 -40.99 -34.18 5.31
N LEU A 366 -40.90 -33.12 4.51
CA LEU A 366 -41.94 -32.79 3.52
C LEU A 366 -42.10 -33.87 2.44
N SER A 367 -40.99 -34.53 2.04
CA SER A 367 -41.05 -35.64 1.09
C SER A 367 -41.77 -36.86 1.67
N GLU A 368 -41.55 -37.17 2.94
CA GLU A 368 -42.21 -38.28 3.63
C GLU A 368 -43.71 -38.01 3.83
N GLU A 369 -44.07 -36.80 4.28
CA GLU A 369 -45.46 -36.35 4.38
C GLU A 369 -46.17 -36.36 3.02
N ALA A 370 -45.47 -36.00 1.94
CA ALA A 370 -46.06 -36.02 0.59
C ALA A 370 -46.29 -37.42 0.02
N GLN A 371 -45.60 -38.45 0.53
CA GLN A 371 -45.65 -39.83 -0.01
C GLN A 371 -46.58 -40.77 0.77
N THR A 372 -47.00 -40.39 1.98
CA THR A 372 -47.78 -41.24 2.89
C THR A 372 -49.23 -40.75 3.05
N ASP A 373 -50.13 -41.63 3.48
CA ASP A 373 -51.49 -41.31 3.90
C ASP A 373 -51.49 -40.92 5.39
N PRO A 374 -52.00 -39.74 5.77
CA PRO A 374 -51.88 -39.21 7.12
C PRO A 374 -52.64 -39.99 8.18
N LEU A 375 -53.64 -40.80 7.80
CA LEU A 375 -54.42 -41.60 8.76
C LEU A 375 -53.73 -42.93 9.09
N THR A 376 -53.29 -43.63 8.05
CA THR A 376 -52.83 -45.03 8.15
C THR A 376 -51.30 -45.16 8.16
N GLY A 377 -50.58 -44.13 7.72
CA GLY A 377 -49.12 -44.16 7.54
C GLY A 377 -48.66 -45.16 6.47
N LEU A 378 -49.55 -45.67 5.63
CA LEU A 378 -49.20 -46.38 4.39
C LEU A 378 -48.84 -45.38 3.29
N LEU A 379 -48.32 -45.86 2.17
CA LEU A 379 -48.10 -45.00 1.01
C LEU A 379 -49.45 -44.50 0.45
N ASN A 380 -49.48 -43.27 -0.05
CA ASN A 380 -50.70 -42.72 -0.64
C ASN A 380 -50.85 -43.12 -2.12
N ARG A 381 -52.04 -42.87 -2.67
CA ARG A 381 -52.36 -43.14 -4.08
C ARG A 381 -51.40 -42.47 -5.07
N ARG A 382 -50.86 -41.29 -4.77
CA ARG A 382 -49.90 -40.62 -5.66
C ARG A 382 -48.62 -41.46 -5.79
N THR A 383 -48.11 -41.96 -4.66
CA THR A 383 -46.93 -42.84 -4.65
C THR A 383 -47.19 -44.16 -5.35
N LEU A 384 -48.42 -44.70 -5.29
CA LEU A 384 -48.83 -45.87 -6.06
C LEU A 384 -48.68 -45.63 -7.57
N ASP A 385 -49.19 -44.52 -8.06
CA ASP A 385 -49.12 -44.14 -9.48
C ASP A 385 -47.67 -43.95 -9.94
N ASP A 386 -46.83 -43.34 -9.09
CA ASP A 386 -45.40 -43.12 -9.36
C ASP A 386 -44.62 -44.46 -9.44
N ILE A 387 -44.82 -45.36 -8.47
CA ILE A 387 -44.14 -46.66 -8.42
C ILE A 387 -44.58 -47.55 -9.57
N THR A 388 -45.89 -47.63 -9.86
CA THR A 388 -46.40 -48.44 -10.97
C THR A 388 -45.92 -47.93 -12.32
N SER A 389 -45.91 -46.61 -12.54
CA SER A 389 -45.36 -45.99 -13.74
C SER A 389 -43.88 -46.31 -13.93
N LEU A 390 -43.10 -46.29 -12.84
CA LEU A 390 -41.69 -46.63 -12.86
C LEU A 390 -41.47 -48.11 -13.20
N TRP A 391 -42.15 -49.01 -12.52
CA TRP A 391 -42.04 -50.46 -12.75
C TRP A 391 -42.46 -50.86 -14.16
N HIS A 392 -43.53 -50.26 -14.68
CA HIS A 392 -43.96 -50.46 -16.06
C HIS A 392 -42.90 -50.02 -17.06
N LYS A 393 -42.30 -48.83 -16.90
CA LYS A 393 -41.22 -48.33 -17.76
C LYS A 393 -39.97 -49.22 -17.70
N GLN A 394 -39.69 -49.83 -16.55
CA GLN A 394 -38.58 -50.76 -16.36
C GLN A 394 -38.89 -52.19 -16.84
N GLY A 395 -40.13 -52.48 -17.22
CA GLY A 395 -40.57 -53.83 -17.59
C GLY A 395 -40.55 -54.83 -16.43
N LEU A 396 -40.60 -54.35 -15.18
CA LEU A 396 -40.61 -55.19 -13.99
C LEU A 396 -41.99 -55.89 -13.87
N PRO A 397 -42.07 -57.24 -13.85
CA PRO A 397 -43.32 -57.95 -13.57
C PRO A 397 -43.79 -57.71 -12.13
N PHE A 398 -45.09 -57.54 -11.90
CA PHE A 398 -45.64 -57.35 -10.56
C PHE A 398 -47.10 -57.81 -10.46
N ALA A 399 -47.52 -58.19 -9.26
CA ALA A 399 -48.92 -58.44 -8.92
C ALA A 399 -49.53 -57.25 -8.17
N VAL A 400 -50.81 -56.99 -8.42
CA VAL A 400 -51.63 -56.01 -7.71
C VAL A 400 -52.68 -56.76 -6.92
N ILE A 401 -52.83 -56.41 -5.65
CA ILE A 401 -53.96 -56.82 -4.82
C ILE A 401 -54.73 -55.57 -4.44
N MET A 402 -56.00 -55.49 -4.83
CA MET A 402 -56.93 -54.47 -4.34
C MET A 402 -57.78 -55.07 -3.21
N LEU A 403 -57.91 -54.35 -2.12
CA LEU A 403 -58.57 -54.78 -0.90
C LEU A 403 -59.62 -53.76 -0.48
N ASP A 404 -60.74 -54.24 0.01
CA ASP A 404 -61.78 -53.39 0.56
C ASP A 404 -62.47 -54.07 1.76
N LEU A 405 -62.72 -53.28 2.81
CA LEU A 405 -63.36 -53.74 4.03
C LEU A 405 -64.86 -54.00 3.82
N ASP A 406 -65.28 -55.23 4.07
CA ASP A 406 -66.67 -55.62 3.93
C ASP A 406 -67.55 -54.88 4.95
N HIS A 407 -68.60 -54.22 4.46
CA HIS A 407 -69.58 -53.51 5.29
C HIS A 407 -68.99 -52.38 6.17
N PHE A 408 -67.87 -51.76 5.77
CA PHE A 408 -67.24 -50.69 6.56
C PHE A 408 -68.16 -49.48 6.79
N LYS A 409 -69.02 -49.14 5.83
CA LYS A 409 -70.06 -48.13 6.03
C LYS A 409 -70.95 -48.42 7.26
N ALA A 410 -71.34 -49.68 7.49
CA ALA A 410 -72.12 -50.04 8.68
C ALA A 410 -71.33 -49.87 9.97
N VAL A 411 -70.00 -50.08 9.93
CA VAL A 411 -69.12 -49.80 11.07
C VAL A 411 -69.09 -48.30 11.38
N ASN A 412 -68.98 -47.45 10.36
CA ASN A 412 -69.04 -45.99 10.55
C ASN A 412 -70.41 -45.52 11.05
N ASP A 413 -71.49 -46.08 10.50
CA ASP A 413 -72.86 -45.71 10.86
C ASP A 413 -73.20 -46.13 12.32
N GLU A 414 -72.64 -47.25 12.81
CA GLU A 414 -72.89 -47.80 14.15
C GLU A 414 -71.95 -47.24 15.23
N PHE A 415 -70.66 -47.07 14.94
CA PHE A 415 -69.63 -46.69 15.92
C PHE A 415 -69.03 -45.30 15.71
N GLY A 416 -69.43 -44.60 14.66
CA GLY A 416 -68.90 -43.29 14.28
C GLY A 416 -67.57 -43.37 13.52
N HIS A 417 -67.31 -42.32 12.73
CA HIS A 417 -66.13 -42.23 11.86
C HIS A 417 -64.80 -42.35 12.61
N GLN A 418 -64.69 -41.81 13.82
CA GLN A 418 -63.45 -41.89 14.60
C GLN A 418 -63.10 -43.34 14.97
N THR A 419 -64.07 -44.19 15.25
CA THR A 419 -63.83 -45.61 15.52
C THR A 419 -63.58 -46.37 14.21
N GLY A 420 -64.23 -45.99 13.11
CA GLY A 420 -63.88 -46.49 11.77
C GLY A 420 -62.44 -46.19 11.38
N ASP A 421 -61.93 -45.00 11.70
CA ASP A 421 -60.53 -44.62 11.48
C ASP A 421 -59.54 -45.53 12.23
N GLU A 422 -59.86 -45.92 13.48
CA GLU A 422 -59.05 -46.88 14.24
C GLU A 422 -59.10 -48.30 13.63
N VAL A 423 -60.23 -48.67 13.02
CA VAL A 423 -60.34 -49.91 12.25
C VAL A 423 -59.43 -49.87 11.02
N LEU A 424 -59.39 -48.76 10.28
CA LEU A 424 -58.50 -48.57 9.13
C LEU A 424 -57.02 -48.61 9.53
N LYS A 425 -56.65 -47.98 10.66
CA LYS A 425 -55.29 -48.06 11.21
C LYS A 425 -54.90 -49.49 11.59
N THR A 426 -55.83 -50.23 12.19
CA THR A 426 -55.61 -51.64 12.57
C THR A 426 -55.39 -52.49 11.32
N LEU A 427 -56.20 -52.31 10.28
CA LEU A 427 -55.99 -52.99 9.00
C LEU A 427 -54.64 -52.63 8.39
N ALA A 428 -54.26 -51.35 8.35
CA ALA A 428 -52.96 -50.92 7.85
C ALA A 428 -51.79 -51.60 8.59
N GLY A 429 -51.92 -51.78 9.91
CA GLY A 429 -50.97 -52.53 10.73
C GLY A 429 -50.88 -54.01 10.33
N ILE A 430 -52.03 -54.65 10.04
CA ILE A 430 -52.07 -56.03 9.52
C ILE A 430 -51.36 -56.13 8.17
N LEU A 431 -51.64 -55.22 7.24
CA LEU A 431 -51.01 -55.20 5.92
C LEU A 431 -49.49 -55.04 6.02
N LYS A 432 -49.00 -54.08 6.82
CA LYS A 432 -47.57 -53.90 7.07
C LYS A 432 -46.89 -55.12 7.69
N ALA A 433 -47.61 -55.88 8.54
CA ALA A 433 -47.05 -57.07 9.17
C ALA A 433 -47.00 -58.30 8.25
N GLU A 434 -47.81 -58.34 7.19
CA GLU A 434 -47.82 -59.40 6.17
C GLU A 434 -46.98 -59.05 4.93
N GLN A 435 -46.62 -57.78 4.76
CA GLN A 435 -45.81 -57.24 3.67
C GLN A 435 -44.36 -57.74 3.75
N ARG A 436 -43.78 -58.17 2.62
CA ARG A 436 -42.34 -58.47 2.51
C ARG A 436 -41.53 -57.19 2.31
N GLU A 437 -40.21 -57.27 2.47
CA GLU A 437 -39.30 -56.12 2.33
C GLU A 437 -39.44 -55.34 1.00
N LEU A 438 -39.79 -56.03 -0.09
CA LEU A 438 -39.93 -55.44 -1.43
C LEU A 438 -41.37 -55.16 -1.85
N ASP A 439 -42.34 -55.58 -1.04
CA ASP A 439 -43.75 -55.29 -1.32
C ASP A 439 -44.04 -53.83 -0.94
N TYR A 440 -45.13 -53.26 -1.45
CA TYR A 440 -45.58 -51.93 -1.06
C TYR A 440 -47.07 -51.92 -0.73
N CYS A 441 -47.44 -51.36 0.42
CA CYS A 441 -48.84 -51.17 0.83
C CYS A 441 -49.26 -49.72 0.68
N PHE A 442 -50.45 -49.52 0.11
CA PHE A 442 -51.02 -48.21 -0.17
C PHE A 442 -52.45 -48.11 0.37
N ARG A 443 -52.85 -46.90 0.77
CA ARG A 443 -54.26 -46.56 0.90
C ARG A 443 -54.72 -45.88 -0.39
N TYR A 444 -55.64 -46.53 -1.10
CA TYR A 444 -56.14 -46.06 -2.39
C TYR A 444 -57.26 -45.03 -2.24
N GLY A 445 -58.11 -45.20 -1.23
CA GLY A 445 -59.30 -44.39 -0.99
C GLY A 445 -59.83 -44.54 0.44
N GLY A 446 -61.13 -44.27 0.63
CA GLY A 446 -61.78 -44.24 1.95
C GLY A 446 -61.54 -45.51 2.77
N GLU A 447 -62.01 -46.65 2.28
CA GLU A 447 -61.86 -47.99 2.87
C GLU A 447 -61.05 -48.96 1.98
N GLU A 448 -60.45 -48.43 0.91
CA GLU A 448 -59.77 -49.18 -0.14
C GLU A 448 -58.25 -49.16 0.06
N PHE A 449 -57.64 -50.33 0.00
CA PHE A 449 -56.20 -50.53 0.11
C PHE A 449 -55.67 -51.26 -1.11
N THR A 450 -54.40 -51.05 -1.43
CA THR A 450 -53.74 -51.70 -2.55
C THR A 450 -52.39 -52.23 -2.09
N MET A 451 -52.00 -53.40 -2.56
CA MET A 451 -50.63 -53.90 -2.46
C MET A 451 -50.01 -54.09 -3.84
N LEU A 452 -48.76 -53.68 -3.99
CA LEU A 452 -47.91 -53.97 -5.15
C LEU A 452 -46.82 -54.95 -4.76
N LEU A 453 -46.72 -56.05 -5.49
CA LEU A 453 -45.81 -57.15 -5.18
C LEU A 453 -44.88 -57.39 -6.39
N PRO A 454 -43.60 -56.99 -6.34
CA PRO A 454 -42.69 -57.16 -7.47
C PRO A 454 -42.36 -58.65 -7.66
N ASN A 455 -42.18 -59.07 -8.92
CA ASN A 455 -41.80 -60.43 -9.31
C ASN A 455 -42.63 -61.55 -8.65
N THR A 456 -43.90 -61.28 -8.37
CA THR A 456 -44.78 -62.20 -7.65
C THR A 456 -45.76 -62.85 -8.61
N SER A 457 -45.86 -64.17 -8.56
CA SER A 457 -46.82 -64.92 -9.39
C SER A 457 -48.25 -64.80 -8.85
N GLU A 458 -49.23 -65.15 -9.67
CA GLU A 458 -50.64 -65.14 -9.29
C GLU A 458 -50.93 -65.99 -8.05
N GLN A 459 -50.37 -67.21 -7.99
CA GLN A 459 -50.53 -68.10 -6.86
C GLN A 459 -49.95 -67.50 -5.58
N GLN A 460 -48.77 -66.89 -5.66
CA GLN A 460 -48.13 -66.25 -4.50
C GLN A 460 -48.91 -65.03 -4.01
N ALA A 461 -49.50 -64.25 -4.93
CA ALA A 461 -50.37 -63.13 -4.61
C ALA A 461 -51.67 -63.61 -3.95
N LEU A 462 -52.26 -64.71 -4.44
CA LEU A 462 -53.42 -65.37 -3.83
C LEU A 462 -53.12 -65.88 -2.42
N GLU A 463 -51.97 -66.51 -2.21
CA GLU A 463 -51.55 -66.98 -0.88
C GLU A 463 -51.40 -65.82 0.11
N LEU A 464 -50.80 -64.69 -0.31
CA LEU A 464 -50.70 -63.48 0.52
C LEU A 464 -52.09 -62.87 0.79
N ALA A 465 -52.93 -62.77 -0.23
CA ALA A 465 -54.30 -62.27 -0.11
C ALA A 465 -55.12 -63.08 0.91
N GLU A 466 -55.04 -64.42 0.84
CA GLU A 466 -55.73 -65.31 1.77
C GLU A 466 -55.17 -65.21 3.19
N ARG A 467 -53.85 -65.06 3.36
CA ARG A 467 -53.26 -64.80 4.69
C ARG A 467 -53.80 -63.52 5.31
N ILE A 468 -53.81 -62.42 4.55
CA ILE A 468 -54.34 -61.12 4.99
C ILE A 468 -55.82 -61.25 5.36
N ARG A 469 -56.60 -61.93 4.53
CA ARG A 469 -58.03 -62.17 4.75
C ARG A 469 -58.29 -62.92 6.05
N VAL A 470 -57.62 -64.06 6.22
CA VAL A 470 -57.77 -64.92 7.42
C VAL A 470 -57.30 -64.19 8.66
N ARG A 471 -56.18 -63.47 8.59
CA ARG A 471 -55.67 -62.67 9.72
C ARG A 471 -56.64 -61.57 10.10
N THR A 472 -57.23 -60.87 9.14
CA THR A 472 -58.24 -59.83 9.40
C THR A 472 -59.50 -60.42 10.04
N ALA A 473 -60.03 -61.52 9.49
CA ALA A 473 -61.23 -62.18 10.02
C ALA A 473 -61.05 -62.73 11.45
N ASN A 474 -59.81 -63.01 11.86
CA ASN A 474 -59.46 -63.51 13.20
C ASN A 474 -58.93 -62.41 14.14
N THR A 475 -58.71 -61.19 13.64
CA THR A 475 -58.25 -60.08 14.48
C THR A 475 -59.46 -59.36 15.07
N LYS A 476 -59.47 -59.20 16.41
CA LYS A 476 -60.46 -58.39 17.09
C LYS A 476 -60.19 -56.92 16.78
N MET A 477 -61.09 -56.29 16.03
CA MET A 477 -60.98 -54.87 15.68
C MET A 477 -61.34 -53.98 16.89
N PRO A 478 -61.00 -52.68 16.87
CA PRO A 478 -61.33 -51.74 17.95
C PRO A 478 -62.82 -51.68 18.35
N ILE A 479 -63.71 -52.08 17.45
CA ILE A 479 -65.16 -52.23 17.69
C ILE A 479 -65.55 -53.50 18.48
N GLY A 480 -64.58 -54.28 18.96
CA GLY A 480 -64.81 -55.46 19.79
C GLY A 480 -65.24 -56.73 19.04
N ARG A 481 -65.42 -56.67 17.72
CA ARG A 481 -65.69 -57.81 16.83
C ARG A 481 -64.67 -57.88 15.69
N SER A 482 -64.55 -59.02 15.02
CA SER A 482 -63.78 -59.09 13.77
C SER A 482 -64.58 -58.53 12.60
N ILE A 483 -63.86 -58.10 11.56
CA ILE A 483 -64.44 -57.69 10.28
C ILE A 483 -63.81 -58.53 9.17
N THR A 484 -64.47 -58.60 8.02
CA THR A 484 -63.94 -59.29 6.86
C THR A 484 -63.53 -58.29 5.79
N LEU A 485 -62.72 -58.75 4.85
CA LEU A 485 -62.36 -57.97 3.68
C LEU A 485 -62.45 -58.86 2.44
N SER A 486 -62.73 -58.22 1.31
CA SER A 486 -62.71 -58.84 0.00
C SER A 486 -61.46 -58.38 -0.75
N LEU A 487 -60.88 -59.26 -1.59
CA LEU A 487 -59.66 -58.96 -2.34
C LEU A 487 -59.80 -59.34 -3.81
N GLY A 488 -59.27 -58.48 -4.68
CA GLY A 488 -59.15 -58.71 -6.11
C GLY A 488 -57.69 -58.67 -6.56
N ILE A 489 -57.28 -59.62 -7.38
CA ILE A 489 -55.88 -59.82 -7.77
C ILE A 489 -55.75 -59.76 -9.29
N ALA A 490 -54.70 -59.11 -9.78
CA ALA A 490 -54.27 -59.16 -11.18
C ALA A 490 -52.74 -59.11 -11.28
N VAL A 491 -52.17 -59.77 -12.29
CA VAL A 491 -50.71 -59.90 -12.47
C VAL A 491 -50.26 -59.33 -13.80
N SER A 492 -49.30 -58.41 -13.77
CA SER A 492 -48.62 -57.89 -14.97
C SER A 492 -47.37 -58.70 -15.28
N PRO A 493 -47.09 -59.03 -16.56
CA PRO A 493 -47.87 -58.66 -17.76
C PRO A 493 -48.92 -59.71 -18.17
N VAL A 494 -49.18 -60.71 -17.32
CA VAL A 494 -49.97 -61.92 -17.64
C VAL A 494 -51.44 -61.59 -17.93
N ASP A 495 -52.07 -60.79 -17.07
CA ASP A 495 -53.49 -60.40 -17.19
C ASP A 495 -53.65 -59.12 -18.02
N ALA A 496 -52.72 -58.17 -17.89
CA ALA A 496 -52.67 -56.96 -18.72
C ALA A 496 -51.26 -56.38 -18.78
N LYS A 497 -50.91 -55.77 -19.92
CA LYS A 497 -49.61 -55.09 -20.12
C LYS A 497 -49.62 -53.64 -19.63
N GLN A 498 -50.77 -52.96 -19.70
CA GLN A 498 -50.92 -51.56 -19.28
C GLN A 498 -51.39 -51.49 -17.82
N PRO A 499 -50.75 -50.69 -16.95
CA PRO A 499 -51.12 -50.59 -15.53
C PRO A 499 -52.59 -50.25 -15.30
N GLU A 500 -53.17 -49.32 -16.07
CA GLU A 500 -54.56 -48.89 -15.90
C GLU A 500 -55.53 -50.05 -16.13
N GLN A 501 -55.23 -50.90 -17.12
CA GLN A 501 -56.02 -52.09 -17.41
C GLN A 501 -55.83 -53.17 -16.33
N LEU A 502 -54.63 -53.29 -15.77
CA LEU A 502 -54.32 -54.21 -14.68
C LEU A 502 -55.11 -53.87 -13.40
N PHE A 503 -55.11 -52.59 -12.99
CA PHE A 503 -55.90 -52.13 -11.86
C PHE A 503 -57.40 -52.36 -12.09
N LYS A 504 -57.89 -52.12 -13.31
CA LYS A 504 -59.29 -52.40 -13.66
C LYS A 504 -59.64 -53.88 -13.52
N LEU A 505 -58.74 -54.80 -13.87
CA LEU A 505 -58.95 -56.24 -13.70
C LEU A 505 -58.94 -56.66 -12.22
N ALA A 506 -58.03 -56.09 -11.42
CA ALA A 506 -58.02 -56.31 -9.98
C ALA A 506 -59.30 -55.78 -9.31
N ASP A 507 -59.78 -54.59 -9.70
CA ASP A 507 -61.04 -54.01 -9.23
C ASP A 507 -62.25 -54.87 -9.61
N GLN A 508 -62.31 -55.37 -10.86
CA GLN A 508 -63.36 -56.31 -11.28
C GLN A 508 -63.34 -57.60 -10.46
N ALA A 509 -62.16 -58.15 -10.17
CA ALA A 509 -62.03 -59.33 -9.33
C ALA A 509 -62.49 -59.04 -7.89
N LEU A 510 -62.16 -57.86 -7.35
CA LEU A 510 -62.63 -57.41 -6.03
C LEU A 510 -64.16 -57.26 -6.00
N TYR A 511 -64.74 -56.70 -7.06
CA TYR A 511 -66.18 -56.58 -7.22
C TYR A 511 -66.85 -57.96 -7.22
N LEU A 512 -66.31 -58.94 -7.95
CA LEU A 512 -66.78 -60.32 -7.90
C LEU A 512 -66.68 -60.91 -6.49
N ALA A 513 -65.55 -60.71 -5.79
CA ALA A 513 -65.39 -61.17 -4.41
C ALA A 513 -66.51 -60.63 -3.50
N LYS A 514 -66.87 -59.35 -3.66
CA LYS A 514 -67.98 -58.73 -2.92
C LYS A 514 -69.36 -59.30 -3.29
N HIS A 515 -69.59 -59.62 -4.56
CA HIS A 515 -70.88 -60.14 -5.03
C HIS A 515 -71.09 -61.63 -4.71
N GLU A 516 -70.04 -62.43 -4.72
CA GLU A 516 -70.14 -63.87 -4.47
C GLU A 516 -70.25 -64.24 -2.99
N GLY A 517 -70.47 -63.26 -2.10
CA GLY A 517 -70.68 -63.48 -0.67
C GLY A 517 -69.59 -62.91 0.24
N ARG A 518 -68.70 -62.06 -0.29
CA ARG A 518 -67.65 -61.35 0.47
C ARG A 518 -66.65 -62.30 1.14
N ASN A 519 -65.74 -61.74 1.95
CA ASN A 519 -64.71 -62.46 2.71
C ASN A 519 -63.96 -63.50 1.87
N ARG A 520 -63.42 -63.10 0.72
CA ARG A 520 -62.65 -63.97 -0.19
C ARG A 520 -61.65 -63.20 -1.06
N ALA A 521 -60.61 -63.89 -1.52
CA ALA A 521 -59.78 -63.42 -2.61
C ALA A 521 -60.27 -63.99 -3.96
N VAL A 522 -60.31 -63.15 -4.99
CA VAL A 522 -60.61 -63.55 -6.37
C VAL A 522 -59.48 -63.05 -7.27
N SER A 523 -59.04 -63.89 -8.20
CA SER A 523 -58.06 -63.52 -9.23
C SER A 523 -58.74 -63.25 -10.57
N SER A 524 -58.18 -62.32 -11.35
CA SER A 524 -58.66 -61.98 -12.69
C SER A 524 -58.56 -63.14 -13.70
N SER A 525 -57.77 -64.18 -13.40
CA SER A 525 -57.74 -65.42 -14.21
C SER A 525 -59.10 -66.08 -14.35
N ARG A 526 -60.01 -65.93 -13.39
CA ARG A 526 -61.39 -66.44 -13.49
C ARG A 526 -62.16 -65.88 -14.68
N PHE A 527 -61.87 -64.63 -15.09
CA PHE A 527 -62.46 -64.04 -16.29
C PHE A 527 -61.92 -64.69 -17.58
N ARG A 528 -60.68 -65.21 -17.56
CA ARG A 528 -60.09 -65.97 -18.66
C ARG A 528 -60.69 -67.37 -18.74
N GLU A 529 -60.82 -68.07 -17.61
CA GLU A 529 -61.40 -69.42 -17.56
C GLU A 529 -62.88 -69.45 -17.98
N ALA A 530 -63.66 -68.42 -17.61
CA ALA A 530 -65.06 -68.29 -18.03
C ALA A 530 -65.24 -67.93 -19.52
N ALA A 531 -64.24 -67.29 -20.16
CA ALA A 531 -64.23 -67.00 -21.58
C ALA A 531 -63.82 -68.23 -22.41
N SER A 532 -62.85 -69.02 -21.94
CA SER A 532 -62.42 -70.27 -22.58
C SER A 532 -63.40 -71.44 -22.45
N ALA A 533 -64.37 -71.36 -21.53
CA ALA A 533 -65.45 -72.35 -21.39
C ALA A 533 -66.68 -72.06 -22.29
N LYS A 534 -66.63 -70.98 -23.08
CA LYS A 534 -67.67 -70.58 -24.05
C LYS A 534 -67.23 -70.62 -25.52
N GLU A 535 -66.00 -71.03 -25.79
CA GLU A 535 -65.51 -71.52 -27.09
C GLU A 535 -65.48 -73.05 -27.08
#